data_AF-A0A9X3HNN6-F1
#
_entry.id   AF-A0A9X3HNN6-F1
#
_cell.length_a   1.000
_cell.length_b   1.000
_cell.length_c   1.000
_cell.angle_alpha   90.00
_cell.angle_beta   90.00
_cell.angle_gamma   90.00
#
_symmetry.space_group_name_H-M   'P 1'
#
loop_
_entity.id
_entity.type
_entity.pdbx_description
1 polymer ?
#
loop_
_entity_poly.entity_id
_entity_poly.type
_entity_poly.pdbx_seq_one_letter_code
_entity_poly.pdbx_strand_id
1 'polypeptide(L)'
;MNLKTLNYIRNKAQLQKLYISQFTPDYIRKEIYEVLKKTRENVTAGALLFAKNISTEEVIIFINRNGKPDGYILSDELKMQLREYKDDLIREKFLLNELQKTKI
;
A
#
# COMPACT_ATOMS: atom_id res chain seq x y z
N MET A 1 -12.85 -18.16 14.12
CA MET A 1 -12.69 -18.14 12.64
C MET A 1 -11.26 -18.53 12.31
N ASN A 2 -11.04 -19.46 11.39
CA ASN A 2 -9.69 -19.77 10.91
C ASN A 2 -9.21 -18.63 10.01
N LEU A 3 -8.24 -17.86 10.49
CA LEU A 3 -7.63 -16.78 9.71
C LEU A 3 -6.75 -17.37 8.61
N LYS A 4 -6.82 -16.80 7.42
CA LYS A 4 -5.96 -17.19 6.29
C LYS A 4 -4.69 -16.36 6.31
N THR A 5 -3.55 -16.98 5.98
CA THR A 5 -2.31 -16.23 5.77
C THR A 5 -2.34 -15.57 4.39
N LEU A 6 -2.24 -14.24 4.37
CA LEU A 6 -2.07 -13.45 3.17
C LEU A 6 -0.60 -13.47 2.77
N ASN A 7 -0.34 -14.03 1.59
CA ASN A 7 0.97 -13.96 0.93
C ASN A 7 0.94 -12.84 -0.12
N TYR A 8 1.86 -12.87 -1.09
CA TYR A 8 1.95 -11.86 -2.12
C TYR A 8 0.67 -11.67 -2.94
N ILE A 9 0.38 -10.40 -3.22
CA ILE A 9 -0.65 -9.97 -4.16
C ILE A 9 0.06 -9.45 -5.39
N ARG A 10 -0.30 -9.94 -6.57
CA ARG A 10 0.40 -9.62 -7.83
C ARG A 10 -0.39 -8.70 -8.76
N ASN A 11 -1.70 -8.56 -8.54
CA ASN A 11 -2.55 -7.73 -9.39
C ASN A 11 -3.71 -7.05 -8.65
N LYS A 12 -4.26 -6.01 -9.30
CA LYS A 12 -5.37 -5.19 -8.78
C LYS A 12 -6.61 -6.02 -8.44
N ALA A 13 -6.94 -7.02 -9.26
CA ALA A 13 -8.14 -7.83 -9.06
C ALA A 13 -8.07 -8.69 -7.79
N GLN A 14 -6.89 -9.23 -7.47
CA GLN A 14 -6.64 -9.94 -6.22
C GLN A 14 -6.78 -9.00 -5.01
N LEU A 15 -6.18 -7.82 -5.07
CA LEU A 15 -6.32 -6.83 -4.00
C LEU A 15 -7.78 -6.43 -3.81
N GLN A 16 -8.49 -6.14 -4.90
CA GLN A 16 -9.91 -5.79 -4.84
C GLN A 16 -10.76 -6.90 -4.21
N LYS A 17 -10.53 -8.16 -4.60
CA LYS A 17 -11.27 -9.29 -4.03
C LYS A 17 -11.06 -9.45 -2.52
N LEU A 18 -9.87 -9.13 -2.01
CA LEU A 18 -9.57 -9.24 -0.58
C LEU A 18 -10.29 -8.19 0.27
N TYR A 19 -10.54 -7.02 -0.29
CA TYR A 19 -11.08 -5.87 0.43
C TYR A 19 -12.54 -5.56 0.11
N ILE A 20 -13.16 -6.30 -0.81
CA ILE A 20 -14.53 -6.05 -1.28
C ILE A 20 -15.59 -6.13 -0.18
N SER A 21 -15.31 -6.86 0.90
CA SER A 21 -16.19 -6.94 2.07
C SER A 21 -16.05 -5.74 3.02
N GLN A 22 -14.93 -5.00 2.93
CA GLN A 22 -14.60 -3.89 3.82
C GLN A 22 -14.90 -2.54 3.16
N PHE A 23 -14.72 -2.44 1.85
CA PHE A 23 -14.81 -1.19 1.11
C PHE A 23 -15.58 -1.35 -0.19
N THR A 24 -16.14 -0.24 -0.68
CA THR A 24 -16.81 -0.25 -1.98
C THR A 24 -15.79 -0.50 -3.13
N PRO A 25 -16.22 -1.11 -4.24
CA PRO A 25 -15.35 -1.31 -5.40
C PRO A 25 -14.66 -0.03 -5.88
N ASP A 26 -15.38 1.09 -5.85
CA ASP A 26 -14.87 2.38 -6.34
C ASP A 26 -13.84 2.98 -5.41
N TYR A 27 -14.03 2.84 -4.10
CA TYR A 27 -13.02 3.23 -3.12
C TYR A 27 -11.71 2.47 -3.35
N ILE A 28 -11.78 1.14 -3.49
CA ILE A 28 -10.59 0.30 -3.67
C ILE A 28 -9.86 0.68 -4.96
N ARG A 29 -10.59 0.89 -6.07
CA ARG A 29 -9.99 1.32 -7.34
C ARG A 29 -9.30 2.67 -7.23
N LYS A 30 -9.97 3.64 -6.58
CA LYS A 30 -9.42 4.98 -6.37
C LYS A 30 -8.17 4.93 -5.51
N GLU A 31 -8.19 4.19 -4.40
CA GLU A 31 -7.05 4.09 -3.50
C GLU A 31 -5.86 3.37 -4.16
N ILE A 32 -6.11 2.29 -4.91
CA ILE A 32 -5.07 1.66 -5.74
C ILE A 32 -4.47 2.69 -6.71
N TYR A 33 -5.30 3.49 -7.39
CA TYR A 33 -4.82 4.50 -8.32
C TYR A 33 -3.95 5.56 -7.63
N GLU A 34 -4.35 6.05 -6.45
CA GLU A 34 -3.55 7.01 -5.67
C GLU A 34 -2.23 6.41 -5.19
N VAL A 35 -2.20 5.14 -4.83
CA VAL A 35 -0.95 4.43 -4.51
C VAL A 35 -0.04 4.36 -5.73
N LEU A 36 -0.55 3.92 -6.89
CA LEU A 36 0.22 3.83 -8.12
C LEU A 36 0.77 5.20 -8.56
N LYS A 37 -0.04 6.25 -8.42
CA LYS A 37 0.34 7.62 -8.73
C LYS A 37 1.50 8.10 -7.85
N LYS A 38 1.54 7.66 -6.59
CA LYS A 38 2.62 7.98 -5.64
C LYS A 38 3.91 7.22 -5.96
N THR A 39 3.82 5.95 -6.35
CA THR A 39 5.00 5.08 -6.51
C THR A 39 5.61 5.07 -7.92
N ARG A 40 4.80 5.34 -8.95
CA ARG A 40 5.24 5.26 -10.35
C ARG A 40 5.39 6.65 -10.94
N GLU A 41 6.50 7.30 -10.58
CA GLU A 41 6.87 8.58 -11.15
C GLU A 41 7.04 8.47 -12.68
N ASN A 42 6.72 9.55 -13.39
CA ASN A 42 6.87 9.65 -14.86
C ASN A 42 6.03 8.67 -15.71
N VAL A 43 4.99 8.07 -15.12
CA VAL A 43 4.02 7.25 -15.86
C VAL A 43 2.77 8.06 -16.19
N THR A 44 2.24 7.90 -17.40
CA THR A 44 1.03 8.62 -17.84
C THR A 44 -0.20 8.16 -17.06
N ALA A 45 -1.17 9.06 -16.88
CA ALA A 45 -2.43 8.74 -16.19
C ALA A 45 -3.15 7.54 -16.83
N GLY A 46 -3.11 7.42 -18.16
CA GLY A 46 -3.65 6.27 -18.88
C GLY A 46 -2.94 4.96 -18.51
N ALA A 47 -1.62 4.95 -18.48
CA ALA A 47 -0.85 3.77 -18.09
C ALA A 47 -1.11 3.35 -16.63
N LEU A 48 -1.30 4.30 -15.71
CA LEU A 48 -1.71 4.01 -14.32
C LEU A 48 -3.11 3.38 -14.24
N LEU A 49 -4.07 3.94 -14.99
CA LEU A 49 -5.44 3.46 -15.05
C LEU A 49 -5.50 2.00 -15.54
N PHE A 50 -4.79 1.70 -16.64
CA PHE A 50 -4.80 0.37 -17.27
C PHE A 50 -3.80 -0.62 -16.68
N ALA A 51 -2.94 -0.20 -15.73
CA ALA A 51 -2.03 -1.12 -15.05
C ALA A 51 -2.80 -2.28 -14.42
N LYS A 52 -2.40 -3.52 -14.69
CA LYS A 52 -3.01 -4.72 -14.08
C LYS A 52 -2.23 -5.20 -12.86
N ASN A 53 -0.91 -5.12 -12.94
CA ASN A 53 0.00 -5.58 -11.92
C ASN A 53 0.22 -4.50 -10.85
N ILE A 54 0.40 -4.97 -9.63
CA ILE A 54 0.75 -4.15 -8.47
C ILE A 54 2.01 -4.75 -7.84
N SER A 55 2.96 -3.91 -7.46
CA SER A 55 4.18 -4.33 -6.79
C SER A 55 3.91 -4.66 -5.33
N THR A 56 4.82 -5.37 -4.69
CA THR A 56 4.72 -5.63 -3.24
C THR A 56 4.75 -4.33 -2.45
N GLU A 57 5.59 -3.37 -2.82
CA GLU A 57 5.63 -2.05 -2.19
C GLU A 57 4.26 -1.35 -2.26
N GLU A 58 3.63 -1.33 -3.43
CA GLU A 58 2.31 -0.72 -3.62
C GLU A 58 1.24 -1.42 -2.77
N VAL A 59 1.33 -2.75 -2.61
CA VAL A 59 0.47 -3.51 -1.71
C VAL A 59 0.71 -3.11 -0.24
N ILE A 60 1.97 -2.95 0.17
CA ILE A 60 2.33 -2.54 1.53
C ILE A 60 1.79 -1.14 1.84
N ILE A 61 1.92 -0.19 0.91
CA ILE A 61 1.37 1.17 1.06
C ILE A 61 -0.15 1.11 1.22
N PHE A 62 -0.84 0.31 0.39
CA PHE A 62 -2.28 0.14 0.48
C PHE A 62 -2.69 -0.43 1.85
N ILE A 63 -2.04 -1.51 2.31
CA ILE A 63 -2.30 -2.13 3.61
C ILE A 63 -2.02 -1.15 4.76
N ASN A 64 -0.95 -0.36 4.66
CA ASN A 64 -0.59 0.61 5.68
C ASN A 64 -1.68 1.67 5.89
N ARG A 65 -2.32 2.11 4.79
CA ARG A 65 -3.38 3.13 4.83
C ARG A 65 -4.75 2.60 5.23
N ASN A 66 -5.06 1.37 4.83
CA ASN A 66 -6.42 0.81 4.93
C ASN A 66 -6.56 -0.30 5.98
N GLY A 67 -5.45 -0.71 6.59
CA GLY A 67 -5.40 -1.90 7.44
C GLY A 67 -5.30 -3.20 6.65
N LYS A 68 -5.15 -4.31 7.38
CA LYS A 68 -5.10 -5.66 6.80
C LYS A 68 -6.50 -6.11 6.34
N PRO A 69 -6.61 -7.03 5.37
CA PRO A 69 -7.91 -7.51 4.94
C PRO A 69 -8.59 -8.36 6.02
N ASP A 70 -9.92 -8.30 6.06
CA ASP A 70 -10.72 -9.03 7.04
C ASP A 70 -10.62 -10.54 6.88
N GLY A 71 -10.46 -11.26 7.98
CA GLY A 71 -10.25 -12.71 7.96
C GLY A 71 -8.84 -13.15 7.56
N TYR A 72 -7.90 -12.20 7.37
CA TYR A 72 -6.51 -12.49 7.04
C TYR A 72 -5.52 -12.05 8.14
N ILE A 73 -4.43 -12.80 8.24
CA ILE A 73 -3.17 -12.36 8.86
C ILE A 73 -2.14 -12.16 7.76
N LEU A 74 -1.24 -11.19 7.92
CA LEU A 74 -0.13 -11.02 6.98
C LEU A 74 0.89 -12.17 7.18
N SER A 75 1.53 -12.63 6.10
CA SER A 75 2.73 -13.47 6.20
C SER A 75 3.84 -12.71 6.93
N ASP A 76 4.81 -13.44 7.48
CA ASP A 76 5.91 -12.81 8.23
C ASP A 76 6.75 -11.87 7.37
N GLU A 77 6.91 -12.19 6.09
CA GLU A 77 7.54 -11.30 5.12
C GLU A 77 6.75 -10.00 4.90
N LEU A 78 5.43 -10.07 4.69
CA LEU A 78 4.61 -8.87 4.54
C LEU A 78 4.57 -8.04 5.84
N LYS A 79 4.62 -8.69 7.01
CA LYS A 79 4.75 -7.98 8.29
C LYS A 79 6.08 -7.23 8.38
N MET A 80 7.18 -7.87 7.95
CA MET A 80 8.51 -7.29 7.95
C MET A 80 8.57 -6.08 7.01
N GLN A 81 8.14 -6.23 5.76
CA GLN A 81 8.10 -5.14 4.78
C GLN A 81 7.19 -3.98 5.22
N LEU A 82 6.05 -4.28 5.84
CA LEU A 82 5.17 -3.24 6.40
C LEU A 82 5.84 -2.49 7.55
N ARG A 83 6.64 -3.17 8.38
CA ARG A 83 7.39 -2.54 9.46
C ARG A 83 8.49 -1.63 8.90
N GLU A 84 9.30 -2.16 7.99
CA GLU A 84 10.36 -1.40 7.31
C GLU A 84 9.81 -0.12 6.67
N TYR A 85 8.70 -0.24 5.92
CA TYR A 85 8.02 0.91 5.32
C TYR A 85 7.59 1.96 6.37
N LYS A 86 7.06 1.54 7.52
CA LYS A 86 6.68 2.46 8.60
C LYS A 86 7.88 3.14 9.24
N ASP A 87 8.95 2.40 9.44
CA ASP A 87 10.20 2.92 10.02
C ASP A 87 10.82 3.96 9.09
N ASP A 88 10.80 3.71 7.77
CA ASP A 88 11.27 4.66 6.76
C ASP A 88 10.45 5.95 6.76
N LEU A 89 9.12 5.86 6.84
CA LEU A 89 8.25 7.05 6.95
C LEU A 89 8.55 7.87 8.22
N ILE A 90 8.84 7.20 9.34
CA ILE A 90 9.20 7.87 10.60
C ILE A 90 10.55 8.58 10.46
N ARG A 91 11.53 7.92 9.84
CA ARG A 91 12.86 8.49 9.58
C ARG A 91 12.78 9.71 8.66
N GLU A 92 12.02 9.62 7.57
CA GLU A 92 11.79 10.72 6.65
C GLU A 92 11.18 11.93 7.37
N LYS A 93 10.12 11.68 8.17
CA LYS A 93 9.47 12.74 8.96
C LYS A 93 10.42 13.38 9.98
N PHE A 94 11.27 12.58 10.64
CA PHE A 94 12.27 13.10 11.56
C PHE A 94 13.28 14.00 10.85
N LEU A 95 13.84 13.55 9.72
CA LEU A 95 14.79 14.33 8.92
C LEU A 95 14.19 15.66 8.43
N LEU A 96 12.96 15.65 7.94
CA LEU A 96 12.26 16.86 7.51
C LEU A 96 12.10 17.88 8.66
N ASN A 97 11.81 17.41 9.88
CA ASN A 97 11.70 18.28 11.05
C ASN A 97 13.05 18.89 11.44
N GLU A 98 14.15 18.13 11.39
CA GLU A 98 15.50 18.65 11.71
C GLU A 98 15.98 19.68 10.66
N LEU A 99 15.67 19.46 9.38
CA LEU A 99 15.96 20.42 8.31
C LEU A 99 15.16 21.74 8.43
N GLN A 100 13.97 21.70 9.04
CA GLN A 100 13.19 22.91 9.30
C GLN A 100 13.74 23.71 10.48
N LYS A 101 14.24 23.03 11.52
CA LYS A 101 14.84 23.67 12.71
C LYS A 101 16.14 24.40 12.40
N THR A 102 16.90 23.91 11.43
CA THR A 102 18.21 24.46 11.02
C THR A 102 18.12 25.64 10.05
N LYS A 103 16.91 25.97 9.57
CA LYS A 103 16.63 27.14 8.70
C LYS A 103 16.22 28.41 9.45
N ILE A 104 16.38 28.43 10.79
CA ILE A 104 16.07 29.57 11.67
C ILE A 104 17.37 30.14 12.22
#